data_AF-A0A2U0T2L4-F1
#
_entry.id   AF-A0A2U0T2L4-F1
#
_cell.length_a   1.000
_cell.length_b   1.000
_cell.length_c   1.000
_cell.angle_alpha   90.00
_cell.angle_beta   90.00
_cell.angle_gamma   90.00
#
_symmetry.space_group_name_H-M   'P 1'
#
loop_
_entity.id
_entity.type
_entity.pdbx_description
1 polymer ?
#
loop_
_entity_poly.entity_id
_entity_poly.type
_entity_poly.pdbx_seq_one_letter_code
_entity_poly.pdbx_strand_id
1 'polypeptide(L)'
;MSTMSKLSTANGSRILRMALAIAAIGALIPAAYGEVAAPAPPAASAGLSPTPPGAKPQMAGPSATATAPQAKPDSAGSHSDVSRNMALAEGKSTLMHLPFPVARVSVGDPRIADVILLNTTDVYLLGKSVGTTNLIIWNRSNEASIIDLSVSIDSSLLQARLSALLPNEKDLHVTVAGDTLILSGMVSDTVKADQAMSLANAYAQRGSRPATGTAAAAGGGAAPAPAAGGAADPSGGPAPSPRVINLMSIAAPQQVMLEVKVAEVSKTLVDQLGASLGINKTIGSWSYSLLSSLLSNNPSGLSGASKNNFFNLDAQKRDGLIKVLAEPNIMAISGQEASFLAGGKIFIPVSQTNNGGTPTITLEEKEFGVAVKFTPTVLEGGRINLKVSPEVSDLNKEGIGITATGISTTAILPSFTTRRATTTVQLFDGQSFAIGGLIKNNVTSNIKALPGLGEVPVLGALFRSTDFQTDRSELVFIITPHLVKPLPADYKLPTDEYIQPTRGDVFLQGKMEGRAPAPQPQPMPVPAPLPAPASMPPQAAMAAPVPPDMPVAMPVATPALSNDDLPQYRAVPKADAATPSASIIDDLK
;
A
#
# COMPACT_ATOMS: atom_id res chain seq x y z
N MET A 1 -84.73 9.43 -79.71
CA MET A 1 -85.47 10.68 -79.45
C MET A 1 -84.75 11.39 -78.31
N SER A 2 -84.20 12.59 -78.44
CA SER A 2 -84.14 13.47 -79.63
C SER A 2 -82.86 14.35 -79.61
N THR A 3 -82.43 14.77 -80.81
CA THR A 3 -81.59 15.95 -81.16
C THR A 3 -80.68 16.56 -80.07
N MET A 4 -79.35 16.49 -80.21
CA MET A 4 -78.52 17.41 -81.00
C MET A 4 -78.75 18.92 -80.77
N SER A 5 -77.70 19.62 -80.31
CA SER A 5 -77.41 21.01 -80.67
C SER A 5 -75.91 21.31 -80.56
N LYS A 6 -75.47 22.45 -81.10
CA LYS A 6 -74.10 22.66 -81.58
C LYS A 6 -73.22 23.52 -80.65
N LEU A 7 -71.94 23.13 -80.60
CA LEU A 7 -70.76 23.97 -80.86
C LEU A 7 -70.81 25.47 -80.47
N SER A 8 -69.93 25.88 -79.56
CA SER A 8 -69.35 27.23 -79.55
C SER A 8 -67.94 27.23 -78.95
N THR A 9 -67.09 28.15 -79.39
CA THR A 9 -65.66 28.26 -79.04
C THR A 9 -65.43 29.41 -78.06
N ALA A 10 -64.75 29.17 -76.93
CA ALA A 10 -63.90 30.18 -76.28
C ALA A 10 -62.97 29.58 -75.19
N ASN A 11 -61.67 29.67 -75.43
CA ASN A 11 -60.62 30.19 -74.53
C ASN A 11 -60.73 29.98 -72.99
N GLY A 12 -59.74 29.32 -72.37
CA GLY A 12 -59.57 29.38 -70.90
C GLY A 12 -58.58 28.37 -70.29
N SER A 13 -57.49 28.90 -69.70
CA SER A 13 -56.55 28.32 -68.70
C SER A 13 -56.39 26.80 -68.51
N ARG A 14 -55.12 26.36 -68.45
CA ARG A 14 -54.69 25.07 -67.88
C ARG A 14 -54.74 25.08 -66.32
N ILE A 15 -54.32 23.94 -65.73
CA ILE A 15 -53.62 23.75 -64.44
C ILE A 15 -54.45 23.24 -63.22
N LEU A 16 -54.22 21.93 -62.94
CA LEU A 16 -54.00 21.28 -61.62
C LEU A 16 -55.14 20.50 -60.91
N ARG A 17 -54.69 19.45 -60.20
CA ARG A 17 -55.38 18.61 -59.18
C ARG A 17 -56.33 17.55 -59.78
N MET A 18 -56.53 16.37 -59.18
CA MET A 18 -56.04 15.84 -57.89
C MET A 18 -55.94 14.30 -57.93
N ALA A 19 -54.96 13.70 -57.24
CA ALA A 19 -55.01 12.30 -56.81
C ALA A 19 -54.17 12.12 -55.53
N LEU A 20 -54.78 11.59 -54.48
CA LEU A 20 -54.18 11.28 -53.18
C LEU A 20 -54.28 9.77 -52.96
N ALA A 21 -53.25 9.14 -52.41
CA ALA A 21 -53.30 7.75 -51.95
C ALA A 21 -52.56 7.59 -50.62
N ILE A 22 -53.22 6.96 -49.64
CA ILE A 22 -52.69 6.62 -48.31
C ILE A 22 -53.18 5.21 -48.00
N ALA A 23 -52.28 4.28 -47.65
CA ALA A 23 -52.66 3.03 -46.96
C ALA A 23 -51.45 2.38 -46.25
N ALA A 24 -51.70 1.91 -45.03
CA ALA A 24 -50.73 1.43 -44.06
C ALA A 24 -50.15 0.03 -44.32
N ILE A 25 -48.94 -0.19 -43.78
CA ILE A 25 -48.39 -1.45 -43.26
C ILE A 25 -47.61 -1.05 -41.98
N GLY A 26 -47.60 -1.73 -40.83
CA GLY A 26 -48.19 -3.02 -40.46
C GLY A 26 -47.13 -3.89 -39.77
N ALA A 27 -47.10 -3.96 -38.44
CA ALA A 27 -46.05 -4.67 -37.68
C ALA A 27 -46.57 -5.25 -36.35
N LEU A 28 -46.26 -6.53 -36.06
CA LEU A 28 -46.59 -7.20 -34.81
C LEU A 28 -45.63 -8.39 -34.54
N ILE A 29 -44.84 -8.25 -33.46
CA ILE A 29 -44.46 -9.25 -32.42
C ILE A 29 -44.38 -10.74 -32.87
N PRO A 30 -43.21 -11.43 -32.76
CA PRO A 30 -42.86 -12.12 -31.49
C PRO A 30 -41.36 -12.11 -31.11
N ALA A 31 -40.96 -12.95 -30.14
CA ALA A 31 -39.75 -12.79 -29.33
C ALA A 31 -39.02 -14.13 -28.99
N ALA A 32 -37.99 -14.01 -28.13
CA ALA A 32 -37.33 -15.04 -27.30
C ALA A 32 -36.14 -15.85 -27.88
N TYR A 33 -35.41 -16.46 -26.92
CA TYR A 33 -34.20 -17.29 -27.00
C TYR A 33 -32.87 -16.55 -27.33
N GLY A 34 -31.72 -16.92 -26.74
CA GLY A 34 -31.49 -18.00 -25.77
C GLY A 34 -30.19 -17.88 -24.96
N GLU A 35 -30.03 -18.79 -24.00
CA GLU A 35 -28.97 -18.86 -22.98
C GLU A 35 -27.82 -19.79 -23.41
N VAL A 36 -26.56 -19.42 -23.13
CA VAL A 36 -25.38 -20.30 -23.27
C VAL A 36 -24.38 -20.03 -22.13
N ALA A 37 -23.84 -21.10 -21.54
CA ALA A 37 -22.99 -21.06 -20.34
C ALA A 37 -21.47 -21.01 -20.63
N ALA A 38 -20.68 -20.80 -19.56
CA ALA A 38 -19.21 -20.77 -19.62
C ALA A 38 -18.57 -22.18 -19.57
N PRO A 39 -17.42 -22.39 -20.23
CA PRO A 39 -16.62 -23.62 -20.09
C PRO A 39 -15.52 -23.49 -19.01
N ALA A 40 -15.39 -24.52 -18.17
CA ALA A 40 -14.23 -24.74 -17.30
C ALA A 40 -13.15 -25.59 -18.03
N PRO A 41 -11.88 -25.56 -17.62
CA PRO A 41 -10.80 -26.25 -18.34
C PRO A 41 -10.77 -27.77 -18.11
N PRO A 42 -10.35 -28.58 -19.10
CA PRO A 42 -10.16 -30.02 -18.95
C PRO A 42 -8.83 -30.39 -18.28
N ALA A 43 -8.78 -31.56 -17.64
CA ALA A 43 -7.55 -32.14 -17.07
C ALA A 43 -7.49 -33.66 -17.28
N ALA A 44 -6.46 -34.14 -18.00
CA ALA A 44 -6.04 -35.55 -18.16
C ALA A 44 -4.81 -35.64 -19.09
N SER A 45 -3.98 -36.69 -19.15
CA SER A 45 -3.45 -37.66 -18.14
C SER A 45 -2.40 -38.57 -18.83
N ALA A 46 -1.47 -39.19 -18.06
CA ALA A 46 -0.42 -40.15 -18.49
C ALA A 46 0.56 -39.64 -19.58
N GLY A 47 1.81 -40.08 -19.75
CA GLY A 47 2.70 -41.19 -19.34
C GLY A 47 3.85 -41.21 -20.39
N LEU A 48 4.92 -42.02 -20.38
CA LEU A 48 5.50 -43.01 -19.48
C LEU A 48 7.05 -42.91 -19.57
N SER A 49 7.79 -43.48 -18.62
CA SER A 49 9.23 -43.78 -18.75
C SER A 49 9.48 -45.02 -19.64
N PRO A 50 10.68 -45.21 -20.24
CA PRO A 50 11.67 -46.09 -19.59
C PRO A 50 13.18 -45.80 -19.85
N THR A 51 14.03 -46.42 -19.02
CA THR A 51 15.51 -46.62 -19.12
C THR A 51 15.83 -48.12 -19.39
N PRO A 52 17.07 -48.70 -19.34
CA PRO A 52 18.46 -48.18 -19.23
C PRO A 52 19.27 -48.59 -20.52
N PRO A 53 20.40 -49.36 -20.59
CA PRO A 53 21.61 -49.55 -19.76
C PRO A 53 23.00 -49.55 -20.49
N GLY A 54 24.10 -49.50 -19.71
CA GLY A 54 25.46 -49.99 -20.10
C GLY A 54 26.47 -48.92 -20.59
N ALA A 55 27.81 -49.11 -20.49
CA ALA A 55 28.65 -50.05 -19.74
C ALA A 55 30.11 -49.49 -19.54
N LYS A 56 30.99 -50.19 -18.79
CA LYS A 56 32.41 -49.82 -18.48
C LYS A 56 33.39 -50.40 -19.56
N PRO A 57 34.77 -50.34 -19.51
CA PRO A 57 35.72 -49.86 -18.46
C PRO A 57 37.12 -49.23 -18.86
N GLN A 58 37.77 -48.53 -17.91
CA GLN A 58 39.18 -48.66 -17.40
C GLN A 58 40.50 -48.46 -18.25
N MET A 59 41.55 -47.95 -17.55
CA MET A 59 43.03 -47.95 -17.84
C MET A 59 43.57 -46.98 -18.93
N ALA A 60 44.80 -46.40 -18.88
CA ALA A 60 46.02 -46.61 -18.04
C ALA A 60 46.90 -45.33 -17.82
N GLY A 61 48.00 -45.43 -17.04
CA GLY A 61 49.12 -44.44 -16.96
C GLY A 61 50.21 -44.68 -18.03
N PRO A 62 51.48 -44.16 -17.94
CA PRO A 62 52.34 -43.87 -16.75
C PRO A 62 52.70 -42.36 -16.56
N SER A 63 53.19 -41.87 -15.40
CA SER A 63 54.55 -41.93 -14.79
C SER A 63 55.68 -41.24 -15.59
N ALA A 64 56.59 -40.42 -15.04
CA ALA A 64 56.75 -39.78 -13.70
C ALA A 64 57.61 -38.47 -13.89
N THR A 65 58.48 -37.89 -13.04
CA THR A 65 59.21 -38.29 -11.81
C THR A 65 59.84 -37.07 -11.09
N ALA A 66 60.28 -37.25 -9.83
CA ALA A 66 61.37 -36.55 -9.11
C ALA A 66 61.15 -35.11 -8.56
N THR A 67 61.63 -34.73 -7.35
CA THR A 67 62.21 -35.51 -6.21
C THR A 67 62.11 -34.68 -4.91
N ALA A 68 62.03 -35.34 -3.74
CA ALA A 68 61.98 -34.73 -2.39
C ALA A 68 63.37 -34.76 -1.67
N PRO A 69 63.48 -34.37 -0.38
CA PRO A 69 63.32 -35.39 0.65
C PRO A 69 62.61 -34.99 1.98
N GLN A 70 62.15 -36.05 2.63
CA GLN A 70 61.40 -36.23 3.88
C GLN A 70 61.75 -35.36 5.12
N ALA A 71 60.72 -35.11 5.93
CA ALA A 71 60.73 -35.31 7.39
C ALA A 71 59.43 -36.01 7.83
N LYS A 72 59.43 -36.69 8.98
CA LYS A 72 58.38 -37.64 9.41
C LYS A 72 57.81 -37.27 10.79
N PRO A 73 56.48 -37.20 10.97
CA PRO A 73 55.84 -37.43 12.26
C PRO A 73 55.43 -38.90 12.38
N ASP A 74 55.86 -39.57 13.44
CA ASP A 74 55.43 -40.94 13.76
C ASP A 74 54.02 -40.99 14.36
N SER A 75 53.41 -42.17 14.33
CA SER A 75 52.11 -42.44 14.94
C SER A 75 52.17 -42.32 16.47
N ALA A 76 51.89 -41.13 17.00
CA ALA A 76 51.58 -40.94 18.41
C ALA A 76 50.07 -41.17 18.64
N GLY A 77 49.71 -41.86 19.73
CA GLY A 77 48.31 -42.14 20.05
C GLY A 77 47.54 -40.87 20.39
N SER A 78 46.28 -40.80 19.95
CA SER A 78 45.33 -39.79 20.43
C SER A 78 44.99 -40.08 21.89
N HIS A 79 45.78 -39.53 22.81
CA HIS A 79 45.40 -39.41 24.21
C HIS A 79 44.24 -38.42 24.29
N SER A 80 43.02 -38.93 24.18
CA SER A 80 41.79 -38.18 24.31
C SER A 80 41.67 -37.66 25.74
N ASP A 81 42.01 -36.39 25.93
CA ASP A 81 41.89 -35.71 27.21
C ASP A 81 40.43 -35.77 27.68
N VAL A 82 40.20 -36.30 28.89
CA VAL A 82 38.86 -36.60 29.40
C VAL A 82 38.21 -35.31 29.88
N SER A 83 37.69 -34.57 28.89
CA SER A 83 36.92 -33.36 29.07
C SER A 83 35.70 -33.67 29.93
N ARG A 84 35.58 -32.99 31.08
CA ARG A 84 34.49 -33.21 32.05
C ARG A 84 33.10 -32.91 31.49
N ASN A 85 33.03 -32.21 30.36
CA ASN A 85 31.82 -31.95 29.60
C ASN A 85 32.00 -32.55 28.20
N MET A 86 31.08 -33.41 27.76
CA MET A 86 31.12 -34.03 26.43
C MET A 86 29.81 -33.77 25.69
N ALA A 87 29.91 -33.07 24.56
CA ALA A 87 28.77 -32.80 23.68
C ALA A 87 28.51 -33.98 22.74
N LEU A 88 27.24 -34.36 22.58
CA LEU A 88 26.79 -35.40 21.66
C LEU A 88 25.56 -34.90 20.89
N ALA A 89 25.40 -35.32 19.64
CA ALA A 89 24.21 -34.97 18.87
C ALA A 89 23.13 -36.05 19.02
N GLU A 90 21.86 -35.64 19.04
CA GLU A 90 20.72 -36.56 18.97
C GLU A 90 20.85 -37.52 17.77
N GLY A 91 20.61 -38.82 18.01
CA GLY A 91 20.72 -39.87 17.00
C GLY A 91 22.14 -40.24 16.57
N LYS A 92 23.18 -39.57 17.09
CA LYS A 92 24.59 -39.94 16.87
C LYS A 92 25.14 -40.71 18.07
N SER A 93 26.14 -41.52 17.80
CA SER A 93 26.94 -42.23 18.79
C SER A 93 28.41 -41.84 18.71
N THR A 94 29.11 -42.00 19.84
CA THR A 94 30.57 -41.83 19.94
C THR A 94 31.19 -42.99 20.72
N LEU A 95 32.46 -43.26 20.45
CA LEU A 95 33.27 -44.22 21.18
C LEU A 95 34.26 -43.47 22.07
N MET A 96 34.11 -43.60 23.37
CA MET A 96 34.99 -42.99 24.36
C MET A 96 36.01 -44.00 24.86
N HIS A 97 37.29 -43.72 24.61
CA HIS A 97 38.40 -44.45 25.21
C HIS A 97 38.75 -43.84 26.57
N LEU A 98 38.95 -44.68 27.59
CA LEU A 98 39.22 -44.24 28.96
C LEU A 98 40.64 -44.60 29.38
N PRO A 99 41.38 -43.70 30.07
CA PRO A 99 42.78 -43.93 30.45
C PRO A 99 42.96 -44.94 31.60
N PHE A 100 41.89 -45.56 32.10
CA PHE A 100 41.92 -46.54 33.19
C PHE A 100 40.88 -47.66 32.99
N PRO A 101 41.14 -48.89 33.49
CA PRO A 101 40.21 -50.00 33.35
C PRO A 101 38.98 -49.81 34.25
N VAL A 102 37.81 -49.70 33.63
CA VAL A 102 36.52 -49.53 34.29
C VAL A 102 35.89 -50.85 34.72
N ALA A 103 35.13 -50.80 35.81
CA ALA A 103 34.40 -51.94 36.37
C ALA A 103 32.88 -51.86 36.12
N ARG A 104 32.31 -50.64 36.07
CA ARG A 104 30.91 -50.37 35.75
C ARG A 104 30.74 -48.91 35.31
N VAL A 105 29.67 -48.64 34.57
CA VAL A 105 29.26 -47.29 34.12
C VAL A 105 27.74 -47.17 34.28
N SER A 106 27.24 -45.97 34.57
CA SER A 106 25.80 -45.65 34.67
C SER A 106 25.52 -44.25 34.13
N VAL A 107 24.38 -44.08 33.46
CA VAL A 107 23.83 -42.78 33.06
C VAL A 107 22.81 -42.33 34.10
N GLY A 108 22.67 -41.03 34.35
CA GLY A 108 21.65 -40.45 35.22
C GLY A 108 20.23 -40.55 34.65
N ASP A 109 20.06 -40.34 33.34
CA ASP A 109 18.78 -40.50 32.63
C ASP A 109 18.94 -41.27 31.30
N PRO A 110 18.53 -42.55 31.24
CA PRO A 110 18.66 -43.40 30.04
C PRO A 110 17.71 -43.02 28.88
N ARG A 111 16.86 -41.99 29.06
CA ARG A 111 16.07 -41.38 27.99
C ARG A 111 16.91 -40.41 27.14
N ILE A 112 17.83 -39.69 27.78
CA ILE A 112 18.68 -38.67 27.14
C ILE A 112 19.84 -39.32 26.40
N ALA A 113 20.60 -40.18 27.09
CA ALA A 113 21.71 -40.94 26.50
C ALA A 113 21.71 -42.40 26.98
N ASP A 114 22.19 -43.30 26.13
CA ASP A 114 22.37 -44.73 26.44
C ASP A 114 23.83 -45.10 26.28
N VAL A 115 24.32 -45.98 27.15
CA VAL A 115 25.76 -46.23 27.30
C VAL A 115 26.03 -47.71 27.54
N ILE A 116 26.92 -48.26 26.71
CA ILE A 116 27.26 -49.68 26.69
C ILE A 116 28.78 -49.82 26.81
N LEU A 117 29.23 -50.65 27.76
CA LEU A 117 30.63 -51.07 27.82
C LEU A 117 30.92 -52.04 26.67
N LEU A 118 31.86 -51.71 25.80
CA LEU A 118 32.36 -52.64 24.78
C LEU A 118 33.52 -53.47 25.33
N ASN A 119 34.47 -52.79 25.99
CA ASN A 119 35.64 -53.38 26.62
C ASN A 119 35.80 -52.82 28.04
N THR A 120 36.81 -53.28 28.80
CA THR A 120 37.20 -52.66 30.07
C THR A 120 37.73 -51.23 29.95
N THR A 121 37.90 -50.72 28.72
CA THR A 121 38.60 -49.46 28.42
C THR A 121 37.82 -48.60 27.40
N ASP A 122 36.83 -49.18 26.72
CA ASP A 122 36.10 -48.54 25.62
C ASP A 122 34.59 -48.53 25.93
N VAL A 123 34.01 -47.34 25.88
CA VAL A 123 32.61 -47.08 26.21
C VAL A 123 31.90 -46.49 25.00
N TYR A 124 30.82 -47.15 24.57
CA TYR A 124 29.94 -46.66 23.50
C TYR A 124 28.84 -45.79 24.10
N LEU A 125 28.61 -44.59 23.55
CA LEU A 125 27.56 -43.67 24.00
C LEU A 125 26.68 -43.28 22.81
N LEU A 126 25.36 -43.25 23.03
CA LEU A 126 24.34 -42.94 22.03
C LEU A 126 23.40 -41.84 22.55
N GLY A 127 23.28 -40.73 21.83
CA GLY A 127 22.29 -39.69 22.13
C GLY A 127 20.89 -40.09 21.64
N LYS A 128 19.92 -40.17 22.55
CA LYS A 128 18.53 -40.61 22.26
C LYS A 128 17.48 -39.51 22.35
N SER A 129 17.72 -38.48 23.16
CA SER A 129 16.86 -37.31 23.28
C SER A 129 17.70 -36.12 23.72
N VAL A 130 17.30 -34.91 23.34
CA VAL A 130 17.97 -33.66 23.77
C VAL A 130 17.91 -33.47 25.29
N GLY A 131 18.98 -32.94 25.88
CA GLY A 131 19.08 -32.64 27.31
C GLY A 131 20.49 -32.85 27.89
N THR A 132 20.66 -32.48 29.15
CA THR A 132 21.90 -32.75 29.91
C THR A 132 21.72 -33.96 30.82
N THR A 133 22.69 -34.85 30.86
CA THR A 133 22.68 -36.01 31.76
C THR A 133 24.09 -36.36 32.25
N ASN A 134 24.20 -36.93 33.44
CA ASN A 134 25.49 -37.20 34.07
C ASN A 134 25.88 -38.66 33.86
N LEU A 135 27.10 -38.89 33.39
CA LEU A 135 27.72 -40.19 33.24
C LEU A 135 28.61 -40.46 34.44
N ILE A 136 28.33 -41.54 35.18
CA ILE A 136 29.11 -41.96 36.33
C ILE A 136 29.88 -43.22 35.96
N ILE A 137 31.20 -43.17 36.15
CA ILE A 137 32.15 -44.19 35.75
C ILE A 137 32.90 -44.65 37.01
N TRP A 138 32.96 -45.96 37.26
CA TRP A 138 33.73 -46.50 38.40
C TRP A 138 34.93 -47.31 37.93
N ASN A 139 36.10 -47.02 38.50
CA ASN A 139 37.30 -47.84 38.33
C ASN A 139 37.26 -49.10 39.22
N ARG A 140 38.24 -50.00 39.05
CA ARG A 140 38.35 -51.22 39.86
C ARG A 140 38.59 -50.98 41.36
N SER A 141 38.94 -49.75 41.76
CA SER A 141 39.14 -49.32 43.16
C SER A 141 37.86 -48.73 43.79
N ASN A 142 36.70 -48.82 43.12
CA ASN A 142 35.42 -48.20 43.49
C ASN A 142 35.39 -46.66 43.51
N GLU A 143 36.44 -46.00 43.04
CA GLU A 143 36.47 -44.55 42.84
C GLU A 143 35.52 -44.16 41.69
N ALA A 144 34.77 -43.08 41.86
CA ALA A 144 33.76 -42.62 40.91
C ALA A 144 34.21 -41.33 40.19
N SER A 145 34.24 -41.37 38.87
CA SER A 145 34.40 -40.20 38.01
C SER A 145 33.04 -39.80 37.43
N ILE A 146 32.77 -38.49 37.34
CA ILE A 146 31.53 -37.94 36.80
C ILE A 146 31.87 -37.06 35.58
N ILE A 147 31.13 -37.27 34.49
CA ILE A 147 31.25 -36.52 33.24
C ILE A 147 29.85 -36.03 32.84
N ASP A 148 29.71 -34.75 32.54
CA ASP A 148 28.47 -34.16 32.09
C ASP A 148 28.31 -34.37 30.57
N LEU A 149 27.29 -35.13 30.15
CA LEU A 149 26.88 -35.21 28.74
C LEU A 149 25.87 -34.11 28.43
N SER A 150 26.11 -33.37 27.35
CA SER A 150 25.11 -32.49 26.74
C SER A 150 24.69 -33.04 25.39
N VAL A 151 23.45 -33.57 25.31
CA VAL A 151 22.84 -34.03 24.06
C VAL A 151 22.06 -32.88 23.44
N SER A 152 22.39 -32.49 22.20
CA SER A 152 21.79 -31.36 21.50
C SER A 152 21.40 -31.69 20.05
N ILE A 153 20.58 -30.82 19.46
CA ILE A 153 20.21 -30.90 18.04
C ILE A 153 21.43 -30.53 17.18
N ASP A 154 21.68 -31.29 16.11
CA ASP A 154 22.78 -31.01 15.17
C ASP A 154 22.50 -29.78 14.29
N SER A 155 22.81 -28.59 14.80
CA SER A 155 22.73 -27.36 14.03
C SER A 155 23.79 -27.25 12.93
N SER A 156 24.87 -28.05 12.95
CA SER A 156 25.95 -27.94 11.96
C SER A 156 25.45 -28.24 10.54
N LEU A 157 24.54 -29.22 10.42
CA LEU A 157 23.89 -29.56 9.15
C LEU A 157 22.94 -28.45 8.67
N LEU A 158 22.20 -27.80 9.58
CA LEU A 158 21.34 -26.68 9.21
C LEU A 158 22.18 -25.45 8.81
N GLN A 159 23.20 -25.09 9.58
CA GLN A 159 24.13 -24.00 9.28
C GLN A 159 24.80 -24.21 7.89
N ALA A 160 25.24 -25.43 7.59
CA ALA A 160 25.84 -25.77 6.30
C ALA A 160 24.85 -25.76 5.12
N ARG A 161 23.55 -25.97 5.36
CA ARG A 161 22.51 -25.79 4.33
C ARG A 161 22.12 -24.33 4.16
N LEU A 162 22.08 -23.57 5.25
CA LEU A 162 21.74 -22.16 5.26
C LEU A 162 22.80 -21.33 4.53
N SER A 163 24.09 -21.54 4.80
CA SER A 163 25.18 -20.88 4.09
C SER A 163 25.30 -21.30 2.61
N ALA A 164 24.90 -22.53 2.26
CA ALA A 164 24.88 -23.00 0.88
C ALA A 164 23.72 -22.43 0.04
N LEU A 165 22.60 -22.04 0.68
CA LEU A 165 21.44 -21.45 0.02
C LEU A 165 21.43 -19.92 0.07
N LEU A 166 22.03 -19.32 1.11
CA LEU A 166 22.11 -17.88 1.34
C LEU A 166 23.58 -17.42 1.46
N PRO A 167 24.42 -17.57 0.41
CA PRO A 167 25.86 -17.29 0.48
C PRO A 167 26.22 -15.81 0.72
N ASN A 168 25.24 -14.91 0.58
CA ASN A 168 25.40 -13.48 0.84
C ASN A 168 25.14 -13.11 2.32
N GLU A 169 24.35 -13.90 3.05
CA GLU A 169 23.94 -13.61 4.44
C GLU A 169 24.96 -14.19 5.44
N LYS A 170 26.15 -13.59 5.50
CA LYS A 170 27.32 -14.17 6.22
C LYS A 170 27.23 -14.12 7.74
N ASP A 171 26.48 -13.17 8.29
CA ASP A 171 26.32 -12.96 9.73
C ASP A 171 25.23 -13.87 10.34
N LEU A 172 24.63 -14.77 9.53
CA LEU A 172 23.51 -15.61 9.94
C LEU A 172 24.00 -16.89 10.64
N HIS A 173 23.68 -17.01 11.93
CA HIS A 173 24.14 -18.08 12.81
C HIS A 173 22.97 -18.81 13.49
N VAL A 174 23.04 -20.14 13.51
CA VAL A 174 22.09 -21.03 14.19
C VAL A 174 22.69 -21.54 15.51
N THR A 175 22.13 -21.06 16.62
CA THR A 175 22.46 -21.54 17.97
C THR A 175 21.36 -22.48 18.49
N VAL A 176 21.70 -23.44 19.35
CA VAL A 176 20.73 -24.35 19.97
C VAL A 176 20.72 -24.13 21.48
N ALA A 177 19.52 -23.93 22.05
CA ALA A 177 19.28 -23.79 23.48
C ALA A 177 18.35 -24.93 23.94
N GLY A 178 18.94 -26.08 24.27
CA GLY A 178 18.20 -27.31 24.57
C GLY A 178 17.44 -27.81 23.33
N ASP A 179 16.11 -27.72 23.37
CA ASP A 179 15.18 -28.08 22.28
C ASP A 179 14.83 -26.88 21.35
N THR A 180 15.28 -25.67 21.70
CA THR A 180 14.98 -24.44 20.95
C THR A 180 16.08 -24.12 19.94
N LEU A 181 15.72 -23.92 18.67
CA LEU A 181 16.61 -23.38 17.65
C LEU A 181 16.50 -21.85 17.64
N ILE A 182 17.64 -21.18 17.73
CA ILE A 182 17.75 -19.72 17.71
C ILE A 182 18.46 -19.30 16.43
N LEU A 183 17.77 -18.55 15.57
CA LEU A 183 18.36 -17.92 14.39
C LEU A 183 18.70 -16.47 14.73
N SER A 184 19.97 -16.10 14.64
CA SER A 184 20.47 -14.76 14.95
C SER A 184 21.43 -14.29 13.87
N GLY A 185 21.38 -13.01 13.50
CA GLY A 185 22.26 -12.42 12.49
C GLY A 185 21.59 -11.27 11.77
N MET A 186 22.34 -10.59 10.91
CA MET A 186 21.75 -9.64 9.95
C MET A 186 21.34 -10.37 8.68
N VAL A 187 20.19 -10.00 8.12
CA VAL A 187 19.64 -10.51 6.86
C VAL A 187 19.24 -9.34 5.96
N SER A 188 19.56 -9.44 4.67
CA SER A 188 19.43 -8.34 3.70
C SER A 188 18.00 -8.07 3.22
N ASP A 189 17.08 -9.03 3.39
CA ASP A 189 15.74 -9.03 2.77
C ASP A 189 14.75 -9.82 3.66
N THR A 190 13.50 -9.36 3.78
CA THR A 190 12.43 -10.07 4.51
C THR A 190 12.13 -11.43 3.88
N VAL A 191 12.18 -11.55 2.55
CA VAL A 191 11.90 -12.79 1.83
C VAL A 191 12.93 -13.88 2.18
N LYS A 192 14.19 -13.50 2.39
CA LYS A 192 15.25 -14.40 2.85
C LYS A 192 15.08 -14.79 4.32
N ALA A 193 14.63 -13.87 5.17
CA ALA A 193 14.34 -14.16 6.57
C ALA A 193 13.18 -15.18 6.71
N ASP A 194 12.10 -15.02 5.94
CA ASP A 194 11.01 -16.00 5.88
C ASP A 194 11.48 -17.36 5.35
N GLN A 195 12.35 -17.37 4.33
CA GLN A 195 12.95 -18.60 3.81
C GLN A 195 13.82 -19.31 4.87
N ALA A 196 14.67 -18.57 5.58
CA ALA A 196 15.49 -19.11 6.68
C ALA A 196 14.63 -19.68 7.81
N MET A 197 13.55 -18.99 8.20
CA MET A 197 12.58 -19.48 9.18
C MET A 197 11.86 -20.74 8.70
N SER A 198 11.50 -20.84 7.42
CA SER A 198 10.86 -22.04 6.86
C SER A 198 11.78 -23.27 6.93
N LEU A 199 13.08 -23.09 6.64
CA LEU A 199 14.10 -24.13 6.73
C LEU A 199 14.36 -24.54 8.18
N ALA A 200 14.45 -23.57 9.10
CA ALA A 200 14.63 -23.84 10.53
C ALA A 200 13.46 -24.65 11.12
N ASN A 201 12.22 -24.27 10.82
CA ASN A 201 11.03 -25.03 11.25
C ASN A 201 11.03 -26.46 10.68
N ALA A 202 11.40 -26.63 9.40
CA ALA A 202 11.49 -27.96 8.78
C ALA A 202 12.59 -28.85 9.39
N TYR A 203 13.65 -28.27 9.95
CA TYR A 203 14.68 -29.00 10.71
C TYR A 203 14.24 -29.30 12.13
N ALA A 204 13.65 -28.33 12.84
CA ALA A 204 13.10 -28.52 14.17
C ALA A 204 12.11 -29.71 14.21
N GLN A 205 11.10 -29.71 13.33
CA GLN A 205 10.09 -30.77 13.19
C GLN A 205 10.64 -32.16 12.80
N ARG A 206 11.95 -32.28 12.55
CA ARG A 206 12.63 -33.57 12.30
C ARG A 206 13.23 -34.17 13.57
N GLY A 207 13.80 -33.36 14.47
CA GLY A 207 14.38 -33.85 15.73
C GLY A 207 13.30 -34.46 16.62
N SER A 208 12.23 -33.70 16.89
CA SER A 208 11.13 -34.12 17.78
C SER A 208 10.17 -35.17 17.21
N ARG A 209 10.60 -36.03 16.28
CA ARG A 209 9.87 -37.24 15.90
C ARG A 209 10.34 -38.38 16.79
N PRO A 210 9.56 -38.80 17.82
CA PRO A 210 9.98 -39.89 18.70
C PRO A 210 10.19 -41.18 17.91
N ALA A 211 11.29 -41.88 18.17
CA ALA A 211 11.73 -43.06 17.43
C ALA A 211 10.88 -44.34 17.69
N THR A 212 9.68 -44.21 18.24
CA THR A 212 8.67 -45.29 18.32
C THR A 212 8.16 -45.61 16.92
N GLY A 213 8.81 -46.56 16.26
CA GLY A 213 8.49 -47.00 14.91
C GLY A 213 7.16 -47.72 14.79
N THR A 214 6.08 -46.97 14.59
CA THR A 214 4.87 -47.46 13.92
C THR A 214 4.87 -46.98 12.48
N ALA A 215 5.02 -47.93 11.54
CA ALA A 215 4.95 -47.64 10.12
C ALA A 215 3.50 -47.32 9.72
N ALA A 216 3.12 -46.04 9.78
CA ALA A 216 1.88 -45.54 9.19
C ALA A 216 1.98 -45.68 7.66
N ALA A 217 1.53 -46.83 7.15
CA ALA A 217 1.56 -47.16 5.73
C ALA A 217 0.74 -46.15 4.92
N ALA A 218 1.17 -45.89 3.68
CA ALA A 218 0.44 -45.04 2.74
C ALA A 218 -0.84 -45.73 2.24
N GLY A 219 -1.91 -45.66 3.03
CA GLY A 219 -3.28 -45.91 2.59
C GLY A 219 -3.93 -44.60 2.15
N GLY A 220 -4.44 -44.54 0.91
CA GLY A 220 -4.99 -43.31 0.35
C GLY A 220 -6.49 -43.11 0.62
N GLY A 221 -6.94 -41.86 0.44
CA GLY A 221 -8.34 -41.56 0.07
C GLY A 221 -9.34 -41.25 1.19
N ALA A 222 -9.24 -40.06 1.79
CA ALA A 222 -10.41 -39.26 2.18
C ALA A 222 -10.00 -37.81 2.46
N ALA A 223 -10.80 -36.83 2.03
CA ALA A 223 -10.71 -35.46 2.50
C ALA A 223 -11.66 -35.28 3.70
N PRO A 224 -11.20 -34.79 4.87
CA PRO A 224 -12.09 -34.42 5.96
C PRO A 224 -12.73 -33.06 5.68
N ALA A 225 -14.04 -32.96 5.82
CA ALA A 225 -14.75 -31.69 5.89
C ALA A 225 -14.41 -30.97 7.22
N PRO A 226 -14.48 -29.63 7.29
CA PRO A 226 -14.27 -28.89 8.54
C PRO A 226 -15.42 -29.15 9.52
N ALA A 227 -15.20 -30.03 10.49
CA ALA A 227 -16.12 -30.24 11.60
C ALA A 227 -15.99 -29.11 12.64
N ALA A 228 -17.10 -28.77 13.30
CA ALA A 228 -17.17 -27.70 14.29
C ALA A 228 -16.38 -28.02 15.58
N GLY A 229 -16.04 -26.98 16.34
CA GLY A 229 -15.15 -27.09 17.49
C GLY A 229 -15.69 -27.97 18.64
N GLY A 230 -14.86 -28.91 19.09
CA GLY A 230 -14.95 -29.53 20.42
C GLY A 230 -13.97 -28.86 21.37
N ALA A 231 -14.34 -28.72 22.65
CA ALA A 231 -13.47 -28.11 23.66
C ALA A 231 -12.24 -28.99 23.93
N ALA A 232 -11.06 -28.36 24.02
CA ALA A 232 -9.84 -29.05 24.44
C ALA A 232 -9.81 -29.23 25.96
N ASP A 233 -9.48 -30.45 26.41
CA ASP A 233 -9.30 -30.78 27.82
C ASP A 233 -8.04 -30.06 28.37
N PRO A 234 -8.14 -29.24 29.44
CA PRO A 234 -7.03 -28.42 29.92
C PRO A 234 -5.97 -29.20 30.72
N SER A 235 -6.10 -30.53 30.87
CA SER A 235 -5.26 -31.34 31.75
C SER A 235 -4.13 -32.14 31.07
N GLY A 236 -3.89 -31.92 29.77
CA GLY A 236 -2.75 -32.47 29.03
C GLY A 236 -1.66 -31.43 28.75
N GLY A 237 -0.56 -31.44 29.52
CA GLY A 237 0.59 -30.57 29.26
C GLY A 237 1.17 -30.82 27.86
N PRO A 238 1.33 -29.79 27.00
CA PRO A 238 1.89 -29.98 25.66
C PRO A 238 3.29 -30.61 25.72
N ALA A 239 3.50 -31.67 24.95
CA ALA A 239 4.86 -32.16 24.70
C ALA A 239 5.69 -31.02 24.09
N PRO A 240 6.97 -30.85 24.49
CA PRO A 240 7.81 -29.79 23.95
C PRO A 240 7.93 -29.98 22.43
N SER A 241 7.41 -29.00 21.70
CA SER A 241 7.63 -28.87 20.27
C SER A 241 8.86 -27.97 20.06
N PRO A 242 9.83 -28.40 19.24
CA PRO A 242 11.13 -27.74 19.11
C PRO A 242 10.93 -26.35 18.53
N ARG A 243 11.11 -25.36 19.40
CA ARG A 243 10.68 -24.00 19.13
C ARG A 243 11.74 -23.28 18.33
N VAL A 244 11.37 -22.69 17.20
CA VAL A 244 12.25 -21.77 16.47
C VAL A 244 12.00 -20.36 17.01
N ILE A 245 13.06 -19.69 17.48
CA ILE A 245 13.04 -18.28 17.86
C ILE A 245 13.82 -17.47 16.83
N ASN A 246 13.14 -16.49 16.25
CA ASN A 246 13.74 -15.52 15.34
C ASN A 246 14.36 -14.36 16.14
N LEU A 247 15.68 -14.24 16.10
CA LEU A 247 16.48 -13.09 16.56
C LEU A 247 17.27 -12.48 15.39
N MET A 248 16.85 -12.71 14.14
CA MET A 248 17.44 -12.08 12.97
C MET A 248 16.98 -10.62 12.87
N SER A 249 17.91 -9.72 12.56
CA SER A 249 17.62 -8.32 12.25
C SER A 249 17.73 -8.08 10.74
N ILE A 250 16.92 -7.14 10.22
CA ILE A 250 17.01 -6.72 8.82
C ILE A 250 18.07 -5.62 8.70
N ALA A 251 18.92 -5.71 7.68
CA ALA A 251 20.06 -4.82 7.45
C ALA A 251 19.62 -3.39 7.03
N ALA A 252 19.15 -2.63 8.03
CA ALA A 252 18.45 -1.35 7.98
C ALA A 252 17.09 -1.38 7.24
N PRO A 253 16.04 -0.73 7.78
CA PRO A 253 14.74 -0.64 7.11
C PRO A 253 14.84 0.26 5.86
N GLN A 254 14.96 -0.36 4.70
CA GLN A 254 15.05 0.34 3.41
C GLN A 254 13.74 1.09 3.12
N GLN A 255 13.85 2.37 2.79
CA GLN A 255 12.71 3.25 2.53
C GLN A 255 12.54 3.46 1.03
N VAL A 256 11.31 3.33 0.55
CA VAL A 256 10.93 3.61 -0.83
C VAL A 256 10.02 4.83 -0.86
N MET A 257 10.43 5.86 -1.58
CA MET A 257 9.55 6.94 -2.03
C MET A 257 8.86 6.48 -3.31
N LEU A 258 7.54 6.60 -3.37
CA LEU A 258 6.77 6.42 -4.59
C LEU A 258 6.34 7.79 -5.12
N GLU A 259 6.76 8.10 -6.34
CA GLU A 259 6.12 9.11 -7.18
C GLU A 259 5.06 8.43 -8.05
N VAL A 260 3.85 8.97 -8.09
CA VAL A 260 2.84 8.62 -9.11
C VAL A 260 2.53 9.87 -9.91
N LYS A 261 2.40 9.75 -11.23
CA LYS A 261 1.88 10.81 -12.11
C LYS A 261 0.59 10.31 -12.76
N VAL A 262 -0.52 10.97 -12.45
CA VAL A 262 -1.81 10.73 -13.12
C VAL A 262 -2.07 11.92 -14.02
N ALA A 263 -2.06 11.71 -15.33
CA ALA A 263 -2.31 12.75 -16.32
C ALA A 263 -3.56 12.40 -17.12
N GLU A 264 -4.47 13.37 -17.23
CA GLU A 264 -5.64 13.28 -18.11
C GLU A 264 -5.75 14.53 -18.99
N VAL A 265 -6.13 14.32 -20.24
CA VAL A 265 -6.57 15.37 -21.16
C VAL A 265 -7.94 14.98 -21.70
N SER A 266 -8.95 15.82 -21.49
CA SER A 266 -10.24 15.68 -22.17
C SER A 266 -10.53 16.87 -23.08
N LYS A 267 -11.00 16.58 -24.28
CA LYS A 267 -11.30 17.55 -25.33
C LYS A 267 -12.69 17.28 -25.87
N THR A 268 -13.58 18.25 -25.73
CA THR A 268 -14.90 18.27 -26.36
C THR A 268 -14.87 19.24 -27.55
N LEU A 269 -15.49 18.85 -28.65
CA LEU A 269 -15.66 19.65 -29.86
C LEU A 269 -17.13 19.57 -30.25
N VAL A 270 -17.83 20.71 -30.27
CA VAL A 270 -19.20 20.81 -30.77
C VAL A 270 -19.20 21.76 -31.97
N ASP A 271 -19.53 21.23 -33.14
CA ASP A 271 -19.77 21.98 -34.37
C ASP A 271 -21.26 21.79 -34.75
N GLN A 272 -22.07 22.82 -34.50
CA GLN A 272 -23.51 22.82 -34.72
C GLN A 272 -23.88 23.89 -35.75
N LEU A 273 -24.58 23.52 -36.82
CA LEU A 273 -25.09 24.42 -37.85
C LEU A 273 -26.51 24.04 -38.20
N GLY A 274 -27.47 24.96 -38.04
CA GLY A 274 -28.87 24.65 -38.26
C GLY A 274 -29.76 25.84 -38.57
N ALA A 275 -30.67 25.62 -39.52
CA ALA A 275 -31.79 26.52 -39.79
C ALA A 275 -33.10 25.90 -39.27
N SER A 276 -34.00 26.75 -38.78
CA SER A 276 -35.39 26.38 -38.46
C SER A 276 -36.34 27.39 -39.08
N LEU A 277 -37.46 26.92 -39.61
CA LEU A 277 -38.46 27.75 -40.30
C LEU A 277 -39.86 27.37 -39.82
N GLY A 278 -40.55 28.31 -39.19
CA GLY A 278 -41.94 28.17 -38.77
C GLY A 278 -42.85 29.01 -39.65
N ILE A 279 -43.81 28.38 -40.32
CA ILE A 279 -44.83 29.07 -41.12
C ILE A 279 -46.20 28.75 -40.54
N ASN A 280 -46.88 29.74 -39.97
CA ASN A 280 -48.21 29.57 -39.36
C ASN A 280 -49.23 30.43 -40.11
N LYS A 281 -50.04 29.80 -40.96
CA LYS A 281 -50.96 30.50 -41.86
C LYS A 281 -52.42 30.15 -41.53
N THR A 282 -53.11 31.08 -40.90
CA THR A 282 -54.55 31.00 -40.63
C THR A 282 -55.33 31.56 -41.82
N ILE A 283 -56.31 30.80 -42.31
CA ILE A 283 -57.19 31.14 -43.44
C ILE A 283 -58.63 30.87 -43.00
N GLY A 284 -59.37 31.93 -42.63
CA GLY A 284 -60.65 31.79 -41.95
C GLY A 284 -60.49 31.06 -40.61
N SER A 285 -61.32 30.05 -40.36
CA SER A 285 -61.23 29.20 -39.15
C SER A 285 -60.21 28.05 -39.26
N TRP A 286 -59.50 27.92 -40.39
CA TRP A 286 -58.54 26.84 -40.63
C TRP A 286 -57.11 27.33 -40.46
N SER A 287 -56.36 26.75 -39.53
CA SER A 287 -54.94 27.02 -39.31
C SER A 287 -54.06 25.94 -39.94
N TYR A 288 -53.13 26.35 -40.81
CA TYR A 288 -52.08 25.50 -41.34
C TYR A 288 -50.74 25.91 -40.72
N SER A 289 -50.25 25.09 -39.78
CA SER A 289 -48.92 25.25 -39.18
C SER A 289 -47.94 24.27 -39.85
N LEU A 290 -46.91 24.80 -40.49
CA LEU A 290 -45.71 24.07 -40.89
C LEU A 290 -44.60 24.45 -39.90
N LEU A 291 -44.63 23.81 -38.74
CA LEU A 291 -43.70 24.05 -37.64
C LEU A 291 -42.49 23.11 -37.74
N SER A 292 -41.42 23.56 -38.39
CA SER A 292 -40.13 22.86 -38.34
C SER A 292 -39.30 23.29 -37.12
N SER A 293 -39.76 22.89 -35.93
CA SER A 293 -39.02 23.06 -34.66
C SER A 293 -37.83 22.08 -34.58
N LEU A 294 -36.87 22.25 -35.50
CA LEU A 294 -35.72 21.36 -35.65
C LEU A 294 -34.69 21.54 -34.53
N LEU A 295 -34.59 22.74 -33.96
CA LEU A 295 -33.67 23.08 -32.87
C LEU A 295 -34.41 23.28 -31.54
N SER A 296 -33.73 22.98 -30.44
CA SER A 296 -34.05 23.52 -29.11
C SER A 296 -33.81 25.03 -29.09
N ASN A 297 -34.47 25.76 -28.18
CA ASN A 297 -34.51 27.22 -28.18
C ASN A 297 -33.19 27.86 -27.66
N ASN A 298 -32.12 27.78 -28.46
CA ASN A 298 -30.77 28.24 -28.15
C ASN A 298 -30.67 29.78 -28.29
N PRO A 299 -30.24 30.54 -27.26
CA PRO A 299 -30.27 32.01 -27.27
C PRO A 299 -29.19 32.68 -28.14
N SER A 300 -28.26 31.91 -28.71
CA SER A 300 -27.18 32.36 -29.59
C SER A 300 -27.57 32.48 -31.08
N GLY A 301 -28.73 31.97 -31.48
CA GLY A 301 -29.17 31.97 -32.89
C GLY A 301 -29.72 33.32 -33.36
N LEU A 302 -29.47 33.68 -34.62
CA LEU A 302 -30.07 34.84 -35.28
C LEU A 302 -31.55 34.54 -35.58
N SER A 303 -32.46 35.14 -34.81
CA SER A 303 -33.91 34.99 -34.96
C SER A 303 -34.54 36.17 -35.72
N GLY A 304 -35.41 35.87 -36.69
CA GLY A 304 -36.24 36.84 -37.40
C GLY A 304 -37.70 36.39 -37.43
N ALA A 305 -38.58 37.19 -36.84
CA ALA A 305 -40.02 36.92 -36.78
C ALA A 305 -40.84 37.98 -37.54
N SER A 306 -41.88 37.54 -38.25
CA SER A 306 -42.79 38.44 -38.97
C SER A 306 -44.22 37.86 -39.00
N LYS A 307 -45.15 38.55 -38.32
CA LYS A 307 -46.61 38.29 -38.28
C LYS A 307 -46.97 36.80 -38.45
N ASN A 308 -46.64 36.00 -37.43
CA ASN A 308 -46.91 34.55 -37.30
C ASN A 308 -45.90 33.59 -37.96
N ASN A 309 -44.96 34.06 -38.79
CA ASN A 309 -43.82 33.27 -39.28
C ASN A 309 -42.54 33.58 -38.49
N PHE A 310 -41.63 32.60 -38.41
CA PHE A 310 -40.28 32.77 -37.87
C PHE A 310 -39.23 32.03 -38.71
N PHE A 311 -38.00 32.56 -38.71
CA PHE A 311 -36.78 31.92 -39.19
C PHE A 311 -35.71 32.10 -38.12
N ASN A 312 -35.00 31.02 -37.76
CA ASN A 312 -33.82 31.11 -36.90
C ASN A 312 -32.65 30.39 -37.57
N LEU A 313 -31.48 31.03 -37.55
CA LEU A 313 -30.21 30.45 -37.97
C LEU A 313 -29.27 30.35 -36.76
N ASP A 314 -28.89 29.13 -36.39
CA ASP A 314 -27.90 28.84 -35.35
C ASP A 314 -26.61 28.30 -35.99
N ALA A 315 -25.47 28.80 -35.54
CA ALA A 315 -24.15 28.48 -36.04
C ALA A 315 -23.16 28.60 -34.89
N GLN A 316 -22.85 27.49 -34.25
CA GLN A 316 -22.14 27.42 -32.98
C GLN A 316 -20.95 26.45 -33.09
N LYS A 317 -19.74 26.97 -32.90
CA LYS A 317 -18.53 26.19 -32.67
C LYS A 317 -18.08 26.36 -31.22
N ARG A 318 -17.93 25.25 -30.49
CA ARG A 318 -17.46 25.22 -29.10
C ARG A 318 -16.38 24.17 -28.93
N ASP A 319 -15.15 24.63 -28.82
CA ASP A 319 -13.99 23.81 -28.48
C ASP A 319 -13.72 23.93 -26.97
N GLY A 320 -13.74 22.82 -26.24
CA GLY A 320 -13.42 22.75 -24.81
C GLY A 320 -12.24 21.82 -24.55
N LEU A 321 -11.30 22.24 -23.70
CA LEU A 321 -10.12 21.46 -23.32
C LEU A 321 -9.93 21.52 -21.81
N ILE A 322 -9.82 20.36 -21.18
CA ILE A 322 -9.53 20.20 -19.75
C ILE A 322 -8.25 19.35 -19.64
N LYS A 323 -7.33 19.75 -18.77
CA LYS A 323 -6.14 18.97 -18.41
C LYS A 323 -6.09 18.81 -16.90
N VAL A 324 -5.93 17.56 -16.45
CA VAL A 324 -5.68 17.21 -15.05
C VAL A 324 -4.27 16.62 -14.97
N LEU A 325 -3.49 17.04 -13.98
CA LEU A 325 -2.23 16.40 -13.60
C LEU A 325 -2.19 16.33 -12.08
N ALA A 326 -1.97 15.14 -11.55
CA ALA A 326 -1.75 14.89 -10.13
C ALA A 326 -0.43 14.14 -9.94
N GLU A 327 0.43 14.66 -9.07
CA GLU A 327 1.76 14.09 -8.78
C GLU A 327 1.93 13.79 -7.28
N PRO A 328 1.15 12.90 -6.66
CA PRO A 328 1.32 12.55 -5.25
C PRO A 328 2.63 11.79 -5.02
N ASN A 329 3.35 12.22 -3.99
CA ASN A 329 4.57 11.58 -3.48
C ASN A 329 4.38 11.13 -2.03
N ILE A 330 4.86 9.92 -1.71
CA ILE A 330 4.77 9.36 -0.35
C ILE A 330 5.86 8.31 -0.13
N MET A 331 6.35 8.21 1.10
CA MET A 331 7.40 7.25 1.52
C MET A 331 6.83 6.11 2.35
N ALA A 332 7.39 4.92 2.18
CA ALA A 332 7.07 3.73 2.99
C ALA A 332 8.33 2.89 3.26
N ILE A 333 8.31 2.10 4.33
CA ILE A 333 9.34 1.10 4.62
C ILE A 333 9.04 -0.16 3.79
N SER A 334 10.08 -0.87 3.33
CA SER A 334 9.93 -2.18 2.68
C SER A 334 9.02 -3.12 3.50
N GLY A 335 7.99 -3.67 2.86
CA GLY A 335 6.99 -4.54 3.46
C GLY A 335 5.81 -3.85 4.18
N GLN A 336 5.82 -2.52 4.33
CA GLN A 336 4.73 -1.77 4.98
C GLN A 336 3.78 -1.14 3.95
N GLU A 337 2.47 -1.20 4.19
CA GLU A 337 1.51 -0.44 3.37
C GLU A 337 1.51 1.03 3.81
N ALA A 338 1.56 1.93 2.82
CA ALA A 338 1.33 3.36 3.02
C ALA A 338 0.18 3.84 2.15
N SER A 339 -0.57 4.82 2.68
CA SER A 339 -1.70 5.43 2.00
C SER A 339 -1.64 6.95 2.09
N PHE A 340 -1.86 7.61 0.95
CA PHE A 340 -2.01 9.06 0.83
C PHE A 340 -3.40 9.37 0.27
N LEU A 341 -4.02 10.45 0.78
CA LEU A 341 -5.25 11.00 0.23
C LEU A 341 -5.20 12.53 0.35
N ALA A 342 -5.25 13.21 -0.79
CA ALA A 342 -5.37 14.66 -0.90
C ALA A 342 -6.69 14.99 -1.60
N GLY A 343 -7.64 15.56 -0.85
CA GLY A 343 -9.02 15.61 -1.30
C GLY A 343 -9.98 16.21 -0.28
N GLY A 344 -11.26 15.85 -0.40
CA GLY A 344 -12.32 16.30 0.50
C GLY A 344 -13.36 15.21 0.75
N LYS A 345 -14.31 15.52 1.63
CA LYS A 345 -15.48 14.69 1.92
C LYS A 345 -16.76 15.35 1.41
N ILE A 346 -17.72 14.53 0.99
CA ILE A 346 -19.11 14.95 0.79
C ILE A 346 -20.02 14.12 1.69
N PHE A 347 -21.24 14.63 1.92
CA PHE A 347 -22.33 13.91 2.57
C PHE A 347 -23.42 13.61 1.54
N ILE A 348 -23.75 12.35 1.32
CA ILE A 348 -24.79 11.88 0.40
C ILE A 348 -26.05 11.55 1.24
N PRO A 349 -27.20 12.19 0.99
CA PRO A 349 -28.43 11.85 1.71
C PRO A 349 -28.99 10.51 1.23
N VAL A 350 -29.02 9.52 2.13
CA VAL A 350 -29.61 8.20 1.89
C VAL A 350 -30.86 8.02 2.75
N SER A 351 -31.96 7.60 2.13
CA SER A 351 -33.24 7.41 2.82
C SER A 351 -33.32 6.00 3.43
N GLN A 352 -33.19 5.90 4.74
CA GLN A 352 -33.38 4.67 5.50
C GLN A 352 -34.80 4.62 6.08
N THR A 353 -35.65 3.76 5.52
CA THR A 353 -36.97 3.47 6.09
C THR A 353 -36.79 2.56 7.31
N ASN A 354 -36.90 3.15 8.51
CA ASN A 354 -37.00 2.38 9.74
C ASN A 354 -38.36 1.65 9.81
N ASN A 355 -38.44 0.59 10.62
CA ASN A 355 -39.54 -0.39 10.64
C ASN A 355 -40.91 0.14 11.13
N GLY A 356 -41.10 1.46 11.17
CA GLY A 356 -42.34 2.18 11.48
C GLY A 356 -42.82 3.12 10.35
N GLY A 357 -42.27 3.00 9.13
CA GLY A 357 -42.80 3.65 7.92
C GLY A 357 -42.32 5.08 7.62
N THR A 358 -41.77 5.80 8.61
CA THR A 358 -41.18 7.13 8.37
C THR A 358 -39.78 7.01 7.73
N PRO A 359 -39.54 7.57 6.53
CA PRO A 359 -38.21 7.59 5.93
C PRO A 359 -37.30 8.53 6.72
N THR A 360 -36.21 7.99 7.27
CA THR A 360 -35.19 8.75 7.98
C THR A 360 -34.07 9.06 7.00
N ILE A 361 -33.70 10.34 6.83
CA ILE A 361 -32.56 10.72 5.98
C ILE A 361 -31.30 10.63 6.84
N THR A 362 -30.40 9.70 6.50
CA THR A 362 -29.04 9.65 7.05
C THR A 362 -28.04 10.15 6.01
N LEU A 363 -26.87 10.57 6.47
CA LEU A 363 -25.83 11.16 5.62
C LEU A 363 -24.65 10.19 5.50
N GLU A 364 -24.41 9.67 4.31
CA GLU A 364 -23.26 8.81 4.00
C GLU A 364 -22.05 9.68 3.65
N GLU A 365 -20.94 9.52 4.37
CA GLU A 365 -19.67 10.17 4.03
C GLU A 365 -19.02 9.50 2.81
N LYS A 366 -18.64 10.29 1.82
CA LYS A 366 -17.85 9.83 0.67
C LYS A 366 -16.65 10.73 0.40
N GLU A 367 -15.47 10.12 0.31
CA GLU A 367 -14.22 10.80 0.03
C GLU A 367 -13.98 10.94 -1.49
N PHE A 368 -13.36 12.04 -1.90
CA PHE A 368 -12.98 12.31 -3.29
C PHE A 368 -11.68 13.12 -3.35
N GLY A 369 -11.01 13.14 -4.51
CA GLY A 369 -9.68 13.71 -4.69
C GLY A 369 -8.67 12.69 -5.22
N VAL A 370 -7.39 12.90 -4.94
CA VAL A 370 -6.28 12.04 -5.37
C VAL A 370 -5.86 11.16 -4.20
N ALA A 371 -5.89 9.84 -4.40
CA ALA A 371 -5.42 8.87 -3.42
C ALA A 371 -4.40 7.90 -4.04
N VAL A 372 -3.46 7.42 -3.23
CA VAL A 372 -2.60 6.29 -3.61
C VAL A 372 -2.38 5.41 -2.40
N LYS A 373 -2.56 4.10 -2.59
CA LYS A 373 -2.16 3.06 -1.64
C LYS A 373 -1.08 2.21 -2.27
N PHE A 374 0.00 1.92 -1.54
CA PHE A 374 1.08 1.08 -2.04
C PHE A 374 1.77 0.29 -0.94
N THR A 375 2.35 -0.84 -1.34
CA THR A 375 3.23 -1.68 -0.51
C THR A 375 4.49 -1.94 -1.34
N PRO A 376 5.65 -1.33 -1.01
CA PRO A 376 6.91 -1.68 -1.63
C PRO A 376 7.49 -2.95 -0.98
N THR A 377 8.35 -3.65 -1.70
CA THR A 377 9.21 -4.71 -1.17
C THR A 377 10.50 -4.64 -1.96
N VAL A 378 11.56 -4.13 -1.33
CA VAL A 378 12.88 -4.04 -1.95
C VAL A 378 13.54 -5.41 -1.89
N LEU A 379 14.06 -5.85 -3.03
CA LEU A 379 14.69 -7.13 -3.26
C LEU A 379 16.19 -6.95 -3.52
N GLU A 380 16.93 -8.03 -3.39
CA GLU A 380 18.35 -8.08 -3.76
C GLU A 380 18.62 -7.57 -5.19
N GLY A 381 19.74 -6.85 -5.36
CA GLY A 381 20.08 -6.19 -6.63
C GLY A 381 19.40 -4.82 -6.85
N GLY A 382 18.79 -4.22 -5.82
CA GLY A 382 18.22 -2.88 -5.91
C GLY A 382 16.93 -2.80 -6.73
N ARG A 383 16.21 -3.92 -6.84
CA ARG A 383 14.94 -4.00 -7.55
C ARG A 383 13.78 -3.93 -6.56
N ILE A 384 12.78 -3.12 -6.86
CA ILE A 384 11.62 -2.84 -6.02
C ILE A 384 10.42 -3.57 -6.62
N ASN A 385 9.90 -4.56 -5.92
CA ASN A 385 8.55 -5.06 -6.16
C ASN A 385 7.56 -4.09 -5.51
N LEU A 386 6.47 -3.77 -6.21
CA LEU A 386 5.56 -2.72 -5.80
C LEU A 386 4.12 -3.10 -6.13
N LYS A 387 3.33 -3.37 -5.09
CA LYS A 387 1.87 -3.43 -5.19
C LYS A 387 1.37 -1.99 -5.08
N VAL A 388 0.62 -1.52 -6.07
CA VAL A 388 0.18 -0.12 -6.15
C VAL A 388 -1.30 -0.02 -6.53
N SER A 389 -1.98 0.98 -5.98
CA SER A 389 -3.36 1.33 -6.34
C SER A 389 -3.58 2.84 -6.24
N PRO A 390 -3.30 3.61 -7.32
CA PRO A 390 -3.64 5.01 -7.40
C PRO A 390 -5.09 5.21 -7.87
N GLU A 391 -5.68 6.30 -7.42
CA GLU A 391 -7.07 6.68 -7.64
C GLU A 391 -7.20 8.20 -7.76
N VAL A 392 -7.99 8.65 -8.73
CA VAL A 392 -8.39 10.06 -8.89
C VAL A 392 -9.90 10.11 -9.03
N SER A 393 -10.57 10.81 -8.13
CA SER A 393 -12.02 10.92 -8.04
C SER A 393 -12.45 12.38 -8.09
N ASP A 394 -12.99 12.81 -9.24
CA ASP A 394 -13.47 14.18 -9.44
C ASP A 394 -14.94 14.32 -9.04
N LEU A 395 -15.27 15.48 -8.45
CA LEU A 395 -16.64 15.88 -8.14
C LEU A 395 -17.27 16.60 -9.34
N ASN A 396 -18.16 15.94 -10.08
CA ASN A 396 -18.95 16.57 -11.12
C ASN A 396 -20.12 17.35 -10.50
N LYS A 397 -20.10 18.68 -10.67
CA LYS A 397 -21.11 19.63 -10.19
C LYS A 397 -22.38 19.65 -11.03
N GLU A 398 -22.33 19.17 -12.27
CA GLU A 398 -23.49 19.00 -13.17
C GLU A 398 -24.25 17.72 -12.82
N GLY A 399 -24.59 17.57 -11.54
CA GLY A 399 -25.14 16.35 -10.94
C GLY A 399 -26.59 16.06 -11.31
N ILE A 400 -27.10 14.96 -10.76
CA ILE A 400 -28.50 14.57 -10.96
C ILE A 400 -29.40 15.56 -10.19
N GLY A 401 -30.19 16.35 -10.92
CA GLY A 401 -31.22 17.19 -10.35
C GLY A 401 -32.36 16.33 -9.79
N ILE A 402 -32.47 16.24 -8.47
CA ILE A 402 -33.60 15.60 -7.78
C ILE A 402 -34.69 16.64 -7.53
N THR A 403 -35.82 16.48 -8.23
CA THR A 403 -37.05 17.23 -8.00
C THR A 403 -38.02 16.38 -7.18
N ALA A 404 -38.22 16.73 -5.91
CA ALA A 404 -39.20 16.05 -5.07
C ALA A 404 -40.61 16.60 -5.33
N THR A 405 -41.61 15.72 -5.46
CA THR A 405 -43.01 16.11 -5.70
C THR A 405 -43.52 17.02 -4.59
N GLY A 406 -43.77 18.30 -4.92
CA GLY A 406 -44.19 19.33 -3.97
C GLY A 406 -43.12 20.34 -3.55
N ILE A 407 -41.86 20.17 -4.00
CA ILE A 407 -40.77 21.12 -3.74
C ILE A 407 -40.31 21.72 -5.08
N SER A 408 -40.32 23.06 -5.18
CA SER A 408 -39.96 23.79 -6.40
C SER A 408 -38.46 24.00 -6.60
N THR A 409 -37.64 23.74 -5.58
CA THR A 409 -36.18 23.78 -5.68
C THR A 409 -35.64 22.43 -6.15
N THR A 410 -34.86 22.44 -7.23
CA THR A 410 -34.08 21.26 -7.66
C THR A 410 -32.82 21.18 -6.80
N ALA A 411 -32.71 20.17 -5.94
CA ALA A 411 -31.43 19.86 -5.31
C ALA A 411 -30.57 19.07 -6.31
N ILE A 412 -29.31 19.45 -6.46
CA ILE A 412 -28.38 18.79 -7.38
C ILE A 412 -27.53 17.83 -6.57
N LEU A 413 -27.66 16.52 -6.81
CA LEU A 413 -26.79 15.51 -6.22
C LEU A 413 -25.56 15.32 -7.13
N PRO A 414 -24.37 15.83 -6.77
CA PRO A 414 -23.19 15.74 -7.63
C PRO A 414 -22.74 14.29 -7.82
N SER A 415 -22.17 14.01 -8.99
CA SER A 415 -21.71 12.67 -9.36
C SER A 415 -20.19 12.56 -9.26
N PHE A 416 -19.68 11.35 -9.08
CA PHE A 416 -18.24 11.10 -8.94
C PHE A 416 -17.67 10.43 -10.19
N THR A 417 -16.62 11.02 -10.75
CA THR A 417 -15.85 10.39 -11.83
C THR A 417 -14.57 9.79 -11.24
N THR A 418 -14.65 8.52 -10.84
CA THR A 418 -13.54 7.80 -10.20
C THR A 418 -12.74 7.00 -11.22
N ARG A 419 -11.43 7.21 -11.24
CA ARG A 419 -10.45 6.53 -12.11
C ARG A 419 -9.43 5.84 -11.21
N ARG A 420 -9.39 4.51 -11.22
CA ARG A 420 -8.51 3.71 -10.36
C ARG A 420 -7.77 2.65 -11.19
N ALA A 421 -6.51 2.41 -10.87
CA ALA A 421 -5.76 1.24 -11.31
C ALA A 421 -5.34 0.41 -10.09
N THR A 422 -5.14 -0.89 -10.26
CA THR A 422 -4.56 -1.77 -9.23
C THR A 422 -3.65 -2.77 -9.93
N THR A 423 -2.37 -2.81 -9.57
CA THR A 423 -1.40 -3.73 -10.15
C THR A 423 -0.25 -4.04 -9.20
N THR A 424 0.55 -5.05 -9.53
CA THR A 424 1.85 -5.33 -8.92
C THR A 424 2.90 -5.31 -10.02
N VAL A 425 3.95 -4.51 -9.86
CA VAL A 425 5.00 -4.29 -10.86
C VAL A 425 6.38 -4.32 -10.21
N GLN A 426 7.41 -4.66 -10.99
CA GLN A 426 8.78 -4.80 -10.51
C GLN A 426 9.70 -3.88 -11.32
N LEU A 427 10.34 -2.91 -10.66
CA LEU A 427 11.15 -1.85 -11.28
C LEU A 427 12.51 -1.74 -10.57
N PHE A 428 13.52 -1.14 -11.20
CA PHE A 428 14.69 -0.65 -10.47
C PHE A 428 14.47 0.78 -9.94
N ASP A 429 15.31 1.19 -8.99
CA ASP A 429 15.39 2.57 -8.48
C ASP A 429 15.40 3.60 -9.63
N GLY A 430 14.48 4.58 -9.56
CA GLY A 430 14.34 5.67 -10.54
C GLY A 430 13.79 5.30 -11.91
N GLN A 431 13.34 4.05 -12.15
CA GLN A 431 12.69 3.68 -13.40
C GLN A 431 11.20 4.06 -13.39
N SER A 432 10.73 4.80 -14.40
CA SER A 432 9.30 5.06 -14.57
C SER A 432 8.61 3.95 -15.38
N PHE A 433 7.40 3.55 -15.00
CA PHE A 433 6.57 2.60 -15.75
C PHE A 433 5.11 3.06 -15.84
N ALA A 434 4.50 2.93 -17.03
CA ALA A 434 3.09 3.22 -17.23
C ALA A 434 2.25 1.98 -16.86
N ILE A 435 1.55 2.04 -15.72
CA ILE A 435 0.77 0.91 -15.19
C ILE A 435 -0.62 0.77 -15.82
N GLY A 436 -1.07 1.77 -16.55
CA GLY A 436 -2.36 1.74 -17.24
C GLY A 436 -2.71 3.06 -17.91
N GLY A 437 -3.67 3.01 -18.81
CA GLY A 437 -4.21 4.19 -19.48
C GLY A 437 -5.50 3.87 -20.22
N LEU A 438 -6.21 4.92 -20.63
CA LEU A 438 -7.47 4.82 -21.37
C LEU A 438 -7.50 5.91 -22.43
N ILE A 439 -7.83 5.54 -23.66
CA ILE A 439 -8.19 6.49 -24.73
C ILE A 439 -9.65 6.22 -25.08
N LYS A 440 -10.52 7.18 -24.78
CA LYS A 440 -11.94 7.18 -25.14
C LYS A 440 -12.16 8.23 -26.23
N ASN A 441 -12.83 7.85 -27.31
CA ASN A 441 -13.26 8.78 -28.36
C ASN A 441 -14.72 8.47 -28.68
N ASN A 442 -15.61 9.43 -28.44
CA ASN A 442 -17.04 9.33 -28.74
C ASN A 442 -17.38 10.37 -29.82
N VAL A 443 -18.11 9.97 -30.85
CA VAL A 443 -18.53 10.85 -31.94
C VAL A 443 -20.04 10.70 -32.11
N THR A 444 -20.77 11.75 -31.74
CA THR A 444 -22.22 11.88 -31.96
C THR A 444 -22.43 12.75 -33.19
N SER A 445 -23.30 12.32 -34.10
CA SER A 445 -23.66 13.10 -35.29
C SER A 445 -25.16 13.00 -35.52
N ASN A 446 -25.87 14.11 -35.35
CA ASN A 446 -27.32 14.16 -35.38
C ASN A 446 -27.77 15.12 -36.50
N ILE A 447 -28.52 14.60 -37.47
CA ILE A 447 -28.96 15.37 -38.64
C ILE A 447 -30.48 15.39 -38.68
N LYS A 448 -31.06 16.59 -38.66
CA LYS A 448 -32.50 16.83 -38.76
C LYS A 448 -32.78 17.63 -40.02
N ALA A 449 -33.54 17.09 -40.96
CA ALA A 449 -33.75 17.69 -42.27
C ALA A 449 -35.23 17.78 -42.65
N LEU A 450 -35.58 18.74 -43.51
CA LEU A 450 -36.88 18.72 -44.19
C LEU A 450 -36.86 17.62 -45.28
N PRO A 451 -37.86 16.72 -45.33
CA PRO A 451 -37.89 15.65 -46.32
C PRO A 451 -37.91 16.22 -47.75
N GLY A 452 -37.14 15.62 -48.66
CA GLY A 452 -36.95 16.09 -50.03
C GLY A 452 -36.04 17.32 -50.13
N LEU A 453 -36.37 18.45 -49.47
CA LEU A 453 -35.58 19.69 -49.57
C LEU A 453 -34.18 19.57 -48.95
N GLY A 454 -34.04 18.81 -47.86
CA GLY A 454 -32.75 18.59 -47.21
C GLY A 454 -31.79 17.71 -48.01
N GLU A 455 -32.29 16.92 -48.96
CA GLU A 455 -31.51 15.94 -49.75
C GLU A 455 -30.89 16.56 -51.02
N VAL A 456 -31.38 17.72 -51.46
CA VAL A 456 -30.94 18.38 -52.71
C VAL A 456 -29.43 18.71 -52.65
N PRO A 457 -28.62 18.33 -53.67
CA PRO A 457 -27.22 18.74 -53.74
C PRO A 457 -27.04 20.26 -53.69
N VAL A 458 -26.01 20.73 -52.98
CA VAL A 458 -25.70 22.15 -52.68
C VAL A 458 -26.76 22.85 -51.84
N LEU A 459 -28.03 22.89 -52.26
CA LEU A 459 -29.10 23.64 -51.61
C LEU A 459 -29.61 23.00 -50.31
N GLY A 460 -29.57 21.67 -50.20
CA GLY A 460 -30.07 20.91 -49.05
C GLY A 460 -29.30 21.13 -47.75
N ALA A 461 -28.16 21.84 -47.80
CA ALA A 461 -27.48 22.36 -46.61
C ALA A 461 -28.30 23.45 -45.89
N LEU A 462 -29.10 24.23 -46.63
CA LEU A 462 -29.96 25.29 -46.07
C LEU A 462 -31.26 24.75 -45.43
N PHE A 463 -31.58 23.48 -45.68
CA PHE A 463 -32.81 22.81 -45.24
C PHE A 463 -32.54 21.61 -44.31
N ARG A 464 -31.33 21.55 -43.73
CA ARG A 464 -30.94 20.59 -42.69
C ARG A 464 -30.27 21.33 -41.52
N SER A 465 -30.41 20.76 -40.33
CA SER A 465 -29.61 21.06 -39.16
C SER A 465 -28.68 19.88 -38.92
N THR A 466 -27.39 20.17 -38.75
CA THR A 466 -26.35 19.19 -38.42
C THR A 466 -25.73 19.58 -37.09
N ASP A 467 -25.73 18.63 -36.17
CA ASP A 467 -25.12 18.72 -34.85
C ASP A 467 -24.02 17.65 -34.79
N PHE A 468 -22.78 18.07 -34.57
CA PHE A 468 -21.61 17.20 -34.56
C PHE A 468 -20.83 17.41 -33.26
N GLN A 469 -20.82 16.40 -32.40
CA GLN A 469 -20.11 16.42 -31.12
C GLN A 469 -19.06 15.32 -31.08
N THR A 470 -17.81 15.67 -30.78
CA THR A 470 -16.70 14.73 -30.56
C THR A 470 -16.12 14.94 -29.17
N ASP A 471 -16.22 13.92 -28.31
CA ASP A 471 -15.67 13.92 -26.97
C ASP A 471 -14.53 12.90 -26.86
N ARG A 472 -13.32 13.39 -26.65
CA ARG A 472 -12.10 12.61 -26.48
C ARG A 472 -11.56 12.74 -25.06
N SER A 473 -11.14 11.65 -24.45
CA SER A 473 -10.47 11.62 -23.14
C SER A 473 -9.29 10.67 -23.21
N GLU A 474 -8.13 11.13 -22.75
CA GLU A 474 -6.87 10.40 -22.73
C GLU A 474 -6.30 10.44 -21.32
N LEU A 475 -6.17 9.28 -20.68
CA LEU A 475 -5.74 9.09 -19.30
C LEU A 475 -4.50 8.18 -19.26
N VAL A 476 -3.52 8.51 -18.43
CA VAL A 476 -2.38 7.63 -18.14
C VAL A 476 -1.98 7.69 -16.66
N PHE A 477 -1.63 6.52 -16.11
CA PHE A 477 -1.02 6.34 -14.80
C PHE A 477 0.44 5.91 -14.99
N ILE A 478 1.37 6.76 -14.57
CA ILE A 478 2.82 6.48 -14.56
C ILE A 478 3.27 6.44 -13.09
N ILE A 479 4.22 5.57 -12.76
CA ILE A 479 4.83 5.52 -11.43
C ILE A 479 6.36 5.47 -11.52
N THR A 480 7.04 6.05 -10.53
CA THR A 480 8.50 6.01 -10.36
C THR A 480 8.83 5.71 -8.89
N PRO A 481 9.36 4.53 -8.53
CA PRO A 481 9.84 4.24 -7.18
C PRO A 481 11.31 4.65 -7.02
N HIS A 482 11.64 5.23 -5.88
CA HIS A 482 12.99 5.67 -5.52
C HIS A 482 13.43 5.07 -4.18
N LEU A 483 14.65 4.53 -4.14
CA LEU A 483 15.26 3.97 -2.93
C LEU A 483 15.93 5.08 -2.11
N VAL A 484 15.24 5.57 -1.09
CA VAL A 484 15.70 6.72 -0.29
C VAL A 484 16.61 6.26 0.86
N LYS A 485 17.72 6.96 1.03
CA LYS A 485 18.65 6.78 2.15
C LYS A 485 18.46 7.93 3.14
N PRO A 486 18.40 7.66 4.47
CA PRO A 486 18.38 8.73 5.46
C PRO A 486 19.68 9.53 5.41
N LEU A 487 19.57 10.86 5.55
CA LEU A 487 20.74 11.74 5.69
C LEU A 487 21.33 11.61 7.10
N PRO A 488 22.65 11.82 7.28
CA PRO A 488 23.23 11.94 8.62
C PRO A 488 22.69 13.19 9.34
N ALA A 489 22.71 13.18 10.67
CA ALA A 489 22.22 14.31 11.47
C ALA A 489 23.03 15.61 11.29
N ASP A 490 24.28 15.50 10.84
CA ASP A 490 25.17 16.61 10.49
C ASP A 490 25.29 16.73 8.96
N TYR A 491 24.14 16.91 8.29
CA TYR A 491 24.08 17.16 6.84
C TYR A 491 23.84 18.64 6.58
N LYS A 492 24.90 19.36 6.18
CA LYS A 492 24.78 20.76 5.75
C LYS A 492 23.87 20.89 4.53
N LEU A 493 22.80 21.67 4.67
CA LEU A 493 21.99 22.12 3.55
C LEU A 493 22.67 23.30 2.84
N PRO A 494 22.42 23.51 1.53
CA PRO A 494 22.92 24.69 0.81
C PRO A 494 22.46 26.04 1.39
N THR A 495 21.44 26.02 2.26
CA THR A 495 20.91 27.18 2.99
C THR A 495 21.68 27.52 4.27
N ASP A 496 22.46 26.59 4.83
CA ASP A 496 23.03 26.75 6.18
C ASP A 496 24.21 27.74 6.20
N GLU A 497 24.77 28.05 5.02
CA GLU A 497 25.77 29.09 4.84
C GLU A 497 25.15 30.44 4.42
N TYR A 498 23.83 30.50 4.16
CA TYR A 498 23.13 31.75 3.87
C TYR A 498 22.74 32.48 5.17
N ILE A 499 23.46 33.55 5.45
CA ILE A 499 23.18 34.45 6.56
C ILE A 499 22.40 35.65 6.01
N GLN A 500 21.21 35.93 6.57
CA GLN A 500 20.38 37.04 6.09
C GLN A 500 21.08 38.38 6.38
N PRO A 501 21.30 39.26 5.38
CA PRO A 501 21.93 40.56 5.58
C PRO A 501 21.02 41.51 6.38
N THR A 502 21.61 42.39 7.19
CA THR A 502 20.82 43.40 7.90
C THR A 502 20.32 44.47 6.93
N ARG A 503 19.26 45.22 7.31
CA ARG A 503 18.76 46.33 6.48
C ARG A 503 19.86 47.36 6.16
N GLY A 504 20.82 47.58 7.06
CA GLY A 504 21.96 48.46 6.82
C GLY A 504 22.94 47.92 5.78
N ASP A 505 23.22 46.61 5.80
CA ASP A 505 24.09 45.96 4.81
C ASP A 505 23.47 45.97 3.41
N VAL A 506 22.14 45.75 3.32
CA VAL A 506 21.41 45.83 2.04
C VAL A 506 21.37 47.26 1.52
N PHE A 507 20.85 48.22 2.28
CA PHE A 507 20.55 49.57 1.78
C PHE A 507 21.74 50.53 1.72
N LEU A 508 22.80 50.33 2.53
CA LEU A 508 23.99 51.21 2.50
C LEU A 508 25.23 50.55 1.89
N GLN A 509 25.35 49.22 1.94
CA GLN A 509 26.54 48.50 1.46
C GLN A 509 26.27 47.60 0.23
N GLY A 510 25.02 47.48 -0.23
CA GLY A 510 24.64 46.67 -1.39
C GLY A 510 24.85 45.17 -1.22
N LYS A 511 25.00 44.69 0.02
CA LYS A 511 25.31 43.28 0.31
C LYS A 511 24.04 42.42 0.35
N MET A 512 24.07 41.32 -0.39
CA MET A 512 22.99 40.32 -0.43
C MET A 512 23.21 39.16 0.56
N GLU A 513 24.32 39.19 1.28
CA GLU A 513 24.75 38.18 2.26
C GLU A 513 25.21 38.85 3.57
N GLY A 514 24.82 38.29 4.70
CA GLY A 514 25.15 38.78 6.03
C GLY A 514 26.51 38.28 6.52
N ARG A 515 27.15 39.05 7.40
CA ARG A 515 28.36 38.59 8.10
C ARG A 515 27.95 37.66 9.25
N ALA A 516 28.65 36.53 9.41
CA ALA A 516 28.48 35.69 10.59
C ALA A 516 28.70 36.50 11.88
N PRO A 517 27.86 36.33 12.92
CA PRO A 517 28.12 36.90 14.23
C PRO A 517 29.51 36.48 14.71
N ALA A 518 30.31 37.43 15.19
CA ALA A 518 31.59 37.11 15.81
C ALA A 518 31.32 36.17 17.01
N PRO A 519 32.11 35.10 17.21
CA PRO A 519 31.93 34.21 18.35
C PRO A 519 31.91 35.01 19.64
N GLN A 520 30.80 34.94 20.38
CA GLN A 520 30.72 35.61 21.68
C GLN A 520 31.81 35.02 22.59
N PRO A 521 32.66 35.84 23.22
CA PRO A 521 33.68 35.33 24.11
C PRO A 521 32.98 34.63 25.28
N GLN A 522 33.19 33.31 25.39
CA GLN A 522 32.68 32.54 26.52
C GLN A 522 33.20 33.19 27.81
N PRO A 523 32.35 33.37 28.85
CA PRO A 523 32.81 33.85 30.14
C PRO A 523 33.96 32.99 30.64
N MET A 524 35.14 33.60 30.84
CA MET A 524 36.31 32.88 31.33
C MET A 524 35.95 32.19 32.65
N PRO A 525 36.33 30.91 32.86
CA PRO A 525 36.10 30.24 34.14
C PRO A 525 36.74 31.06 35.27
N VAL A 526 35.91 31.58 36.18
CA VAL A 526 36.40 32.30 37.36
C VAL A 526 37.25 31.33 38.19
N PRO A 527 38.52 31.63 38.48
CA PRO A 527 39.36 30.73 39.26
C PRO A 527 38.71 30.42 40.61
N ALA A 528 38.61 29.13 40.96
CA ALA A 528 38.07 28.70 42.24
C ALA A 528 38.90 29.31 43.39
N PRO A 529 38.28 29.78 44.49
CA PRO A 529 39.02 30.28 45.65
C PRO A 529 39.97 29.22 46.21
N LEU A 530 41.21 29.63 46.52
CA LEU A 530 42.18 28.76 47.17
C LEU A 530 41.65 28.30 48.54
N PRO A 531 41.81 27.01 48.91
CA PRO A 531 41.39 26.52 50.21
C PRO A 531 42.24 27.15 51.32
N ALA A 532 41.58 27.71 52.34
CA ALA A 532 42.26 28.24 53.51
C ALA A 532 42.89 27.10 54.35
N PRO A 533 44.06 27.32 54.97
CA PRO A 533 44.68 26.32 55.85
C PRO A 533 43.86 26.11 57.12
N ALA A 534 43.84 24.88 57.63
CA ALA A 534 43.02 24.49 58.76
C ALA A 534 43.51 25.05 60.10
N SER A 535 42.57 25.44 60.97
CA SER A 535 42.77 25.73 62.39
C SER A 535 41.76 24.95 63.25
N MET A 536 42.12 24.68 64.51
CA MET A 536 41.42 23.72 65.39
C MET A 536 40.40 24.44 66.33
N PRO A 537 39.95 23.87 67.47
CA PRO A 537 38.54 23.59 67.75
C PRO A 537 37.81 24.73 68.49
N PRO A 538 36.46 24.66 68.60
CA PRO A 538 35.65 25.73 69.21
C PRO A 538 35.68 25.72 70.75
N GLN A 539 35.60 26.91 71.36
CA GLN A 539 35.26 27.10 72.77
C GLN A 539 34.39 28.37 72.96
N ALA A 540 33.58 28.41 74.02
CA ALA A 540 32.36 29.22 74.07
C ALA A 540 32.44 30.49 74.95
N ALA A 541 31.55 31.44 74.69
CA ALA A 541 31.13 32.48 75.63
C ALA A 541 29.67 32.92 75.34
N MET A 542 28.95 33.35 76.38
CA MET A 542 27.57 33.90 76.32
C MET A 542 27.59 35.34 76.86
N ALA A 543 26.73 36.24 76.35
CA ALA A 543 26.00 37.27 77.12
C ALA A 543 25.16 38.22 76.24
N ALA A 544 24.04 38.68 76.79
CA ALA A 544 23.32 39.91 76.44
C ALA A 544 23.17 40.75 77.74
N PRO A 545 22.78 42.05 77.76
CA PRO A 545 21.40 42.48 77.41
C PRO A 545 21.27 43.90 76.77
N VAL A 546 20.02 44.39 76.68
CA VAL A 546 19.49 45.71 76.21
C VAL A 546 18.83 46.46 77.42
N PRO A 547 18.08 47.61 77.33
CA PRO A 547 17.62 48.52 76.24
C PRO A 547 18.10 49.99 76.49
N PRO A 548 17.41 51.15 76.19
CA PRO A 548 16.22 51.49 75.37
C PRO A 548 16.31 52.79 74.49
N ASP A 549 15.23 53.10 73.76
CA ASP A 549 14.49 54.38 73.53
C ASP A 549 15.19 55.77 73.43
N MET A 550 14.77 56.75 72.58
CA MET A 550 13.66 56.92 71.59
C MET A 550 13.92 58.21 70.74
N PRO A 551 13.09 58.67 69.74
CA PRO A 551 11.98 58.02 69.01
C PRO A 551 11.93 58.23 67.45
N VAL A 552 11.35 57.23 66.75
CA VAL A 552 10.38 57.28 65.62
C VAL A 552 10.49 58.28 64.44
N ALA A 553 10.63 57.72 63.23
CA ALA A 553 9.95 58.14 61.98
C ALA A 553 9.76 56.92 61.02
N MET A 554 8.89 57.01 60.00
CA MET A 554 8.36 55.90 59.17
C MET A 554 8.13 56.33 57.70
N PRO A 555 7.87 55.43 56.71
CA PRO A 555 8.38 54.07 56.47
C PRO A 555 8.59 53.70 54.96
N VAL A 556 8.77 52.40 54.66
CA VAL A 556 8.55 51.67 53.38
C VAL A 556 9.64 51.66 52.29
N ALA A 557 9.92 50.43 51.85
CA ALA A 557 11.00 49.95 51.00
C ALA A 557 10.63 49.78 49.50
N THR A 558 11.68 49.54 48.69
CA THR A 558 11.73 48.79 47.41
C THR A 558 10.71 49.06 46.28
N PRO A 559 11.23 49.38 45.08
CA PRO A 559 10.74 48.84 43.82
C PRO A 559 11.57 47.61 43.38
N ALA A 560 10.90 46.54 42.93
CA ALA A 560 11.53 45.53 42.08
C ALA A 560 11.45 45.98 40.60
N LEU A 561 12.37 45.51 39.75
CA LEU A 561 12.44 45.96 38.36
C LEU A 561 11.27 45.42 37.50
N SER A 562 10.81 46.27 36.60
CA SER A 562 9.69 46.05 35.67
C SER A 562 10.08 45.19 34.47
N ASN A 563 9.26 44.18 34.16
CA ASN A 563 9.24 43.53 32.85
C ASN A 563 8.13 44.16 32.00
N ASP A 564 8.49 45.15 31.18
CA ASP A 564 7.64 45.71 30.11
C ASP A 564 8.34 45.50 28.76
N ASP A 565 7.93 44.47 28.02
CA ASP A 565 7.74 44.48 26.55
C ASP A 565 7.37 43.07 26.04
N LEU A 566 6.06 42.79 25.95
CA LEU A 566 5.52 41.68 25.15
C LEU A 566 4.21 42.15 24.47
N PRO A 567 4.08 42.01 23.13
CA PRO A 567 2.90 42.49 22.42
C PRO A 567 1.67 41.64 22.72
N GLN A 568 0.58 42.29 23.12
CA GLN A 568 -0.69 41.65 23.48
C GLN A 568 -1.42 41.05 22.27
N TYR A 569 -1.75 39.77 22.32
CA TYR A 569 -2.72 39.15 21.41
C TYR A 569 -4.12 39.21 22.03
N ARG A 570 -5.10 39.75 21.30
CA ARG A 570 -6.43 40.08 21.84
C ARG A 570 -7.28 38.83 22.05
N ALA A 571 -7.61 38.52 23.30
CA ALA A 571 -8.48 37.40 23.65
C ALA A 571 -9.95 37.63 23.21
N VAL A 572 -10.62 36.53 22.83
CA VAL A 572 -12.07 36.49 22.56
C VAL A 572 -12.79 36.04 23.84
N PRO A 573 -13.87 36.70 24.28
CA PRO A 573 -14.59 36.29 25.47
C PRO A 573 -15.36 34.98 25.25
N LYS A 574 -15.31 34.10 26.26
CA LYS A 574 -16.09 32.87 26.33
C LYS A 574 -17.55 33.20 26.65
N ALA A 575 -18.48 32.77 25.79
CA ALA A 575 -19.91 32.82 26.08
C ALA A 575 -20.37 31.53 26.79
N ASP A 576 -21.27 31.67 27.75
CA ASP A 576 -21.86 30.56 28.50
C ASP A 576 -23.22 30.11 27.92
N ALA A 577 -23.70 28.94 28.36
CA ALA A 577 -24.84 28.28 27.72
C ALA A 577 -26.21 28.89 28.06
N ALA A 578 -27.03 29.15 27.02
CA ALA A 578 -28.47 29.39 27.14
C ALA A 578 -29.23 28.93 25.88
N THR A 579 -30.41 28.34 26.07
CA THR A 579 -31.32 27.91 25.01
C THR A 579 -32.00 29.11 24.33
N PRO A 580 -32.37 28.99 23.04
CA PRO A 580 -33.57 29.66 22.54
C PRO A 580 -34.57 28.68 21.90
N SER A 581 -35.85 28.90 22.22
CA SER A 581 -36.99 28.24 21.57
C SER A 581 -37.71 29.22 20.65
N ALA A 582 -38.20 28.71 19.51
CA ALA A 582 -39.29 29.24 18.69
C ALA A 582 -39.11 30.58 17.94
N SER A 583 -39.79 30.61 16.77
CA SER A 583 -40.36 31.77 16.07
C SER A 583 -39.50 33.02 15.83
N ILE A 584 -39.19 33.26 14.55
CA ILE A 584 -39.67 34.45 13.83
C ILE A 584 -39.99 34.03 12.37
N ILE A 585 -41.15 34.47 11.90
CA ILE A 585 -41.61 34.51 10.50
C ILE A 585 -41.84 36.01 10.20
N ASP A 586 -41.84 36.38 8.92
CA ASP A 586 -41.57 37.72 8.40
C ASP A 586 -40.10 38.13 8.65
N ASP A 587 -39.37 38.69 7.68
CA ASP A 587 -39.79 39.55 6.58
C ASP A 587 -38.97 39.27 5.30
N LEU A 588 -39.63 39.20 4.13
CA LEU A 588 -39.14 39.71 2.83
C LEU A 588 -40.16 39.46 1.70
N LYS A 589 -40.46 40.52 0.94
CA LYS A 589 -41.21 40.53 -0.33
C LYS A 589 -40.29 40.73 -1.53
#